data_AF-A0A6M3KZ09-F1
#
_entry.id   AF-A0A6M3KZ09-F1
#
_cell.length_a   1.000
_cell.length_b   1.000
_cell.length_c   1.000
_cell.angle_alpha   90.00
_cell.angle_beta   90.00
_cell.angle_gamma   90.00
#
_symmetry.space_group_name_H-M   'P 1'
#
loop_
_entity.id
_entity.type
_entity.pdbx_description
1 polymer ?
#
loop_
_entity_poly.entity_id
_entity_poly.type
_entity_poly.pdbx_seq_one_letter_code
_entity_poly.pdbx_strand_id
1 'polypeptide(L)'
;MDIIVTTPKSAHKLAAEEAKFVEQNPDAYWFRTFRGRPNVQIGDKVYYVDNGQIRGYGIVFDIDFGELMCESAGRFYNGIHLKQRKWVWLKKPIPFKGFQGFRYVNRLPELQKKLGVVSIE
;
A
#
# COMPACT_ATOMS: atom_id res chain seq x y z
N MET A 1 11.11 -6.05 0.22
CA MET A 1 11.37 -4.78 0.92
C MET A 1 10.06 -4.02 1.06
N ASP A 2 9.75 -3.54 2.27
CA ASP A 2 8.60 -2.68 2.49
C ASP A 2 8.64 -1.42 1.62
N ILE A 3 7.49 -1.06 1.04
CA ILE A 3 7.33 0.14 0.24
C ILE A 3 6.27 1.06 0.84
N ILE A 4 6.36 2.33 0.47
CA ILE A 4 5.35 3.34 0.74
C ILE A 4 4.85 3.92 -0.59
N VAL A 5 3.56 4.20 -0.67
CA VAL A 5 2.89 4.83 -1.80
C VAL A 5 1.98 5.95 -1.33
N THR A 6 1.61 6.86 -2.23
CA THR A 6 0.61 7.90 -1.94
C THR A 6 -0.69 7.57 -2.64
N THR A 7 -1.80 7.59 -1.90
CA THR A 7 -3.14 7.51 -2.48
C THR A 7 -3.42 8.83 -3.21
N PRO A 8 -3.80 8.82 -4.49
CA PRO A 8 -4.17 10.05 -5.20
C PRO A 8 -5.34 10.76 -4.50
N LYS A 9 -5.36 12.10 -4.53
CA LYS A 9 -6.42 12.90 -3.87
C LYS A 9 -7.82 12.50 -4.30
N SER A 10 -8.00 12.22 -5.59
CA SER A 10 -9.27 11.77 -6.17
C SER A 10 -9.73 10.39 -5.69
N ALA A 11 -8.83 9.59 -5.10
CA ALA A 11 -9.09 8.23 -4.66
C ALA A 11 -9.19 8.11 -3.12
N HIS A 12 -9.05 9.20 -2.35
CA HIS A 12 -9.07 9.12 -0.88
C HIS A 12 -10.38 8.56 -0.32
N LYS A 13 -11.53 9.00 -0.85
CA LYS A 13 -12.84 8.50 -0.38
C LYS A 13 -13.00 7.01 -0.66
N LEU A 14 -12.72 6.59 -1.89
CA LEU A 14 -12.79 5.18 -2.29
C LEU A 14 -11.81 4.32 -1.48
N ALA A 15 -10.57 4.76 -1.30
CA ALA A 15 -9.57 4.01 -0.55
C ALA A 15 -9.96 3.83 0.93
N ALA A 16 -10.64 4.81 1.53
CA ALA A 16 -11.15 4.70 2.89
C ALA A 16 -12.32 3.69 2.99
N GLU A 17 -13.18 3.63 1.98
CA GLU A 17 -14.27 2.66 1.88
C GLU A 17 -13.72 1.24 1.63
N GLU A 18 -12.76 1.08 0.71
CA GLU A 18 -12.06 -0.18 0.42
C GLU A 18 -11.31 -0.71 1.65
N ALA A 19 -10.63 0.16 2.40
CA ALA A 19 -9.92 -0.25 3.61
C ALA A 19 -10.87 -0.82 4.68
N LYS A 20 -12.04 -0.20 4.87
CA LYS A 20 -13.09 -0.71 5.78
C LYS A 20 -13.70 -2.01 5.26
N PHE A 21 -13.93 -2.12 3.96
CA PHE A 21 -14.49 -3.32 3.36
C PHE A 21 -13.56 -4.52 3.54
N VAL A 22 -12.27 -4.37 3.27
CA VAL A 22 -11.26 -5.45 3.45
C VAL A 22 -11.02 -5.77 4.93
N GLU A 23 -11.17 -4.81 5.83
CA GLU A 23 -11.15 -5.08 7.29
C GLU A 23 -12.29 -6.03 7.70
N GLN A 24 -13.46 -5.95 7.04
CA GLN A 24 -14.64 -6.76 7.33
C GLN A 24 -14.72 -8.04 6.49
N ASN A 25 -14.02 -8.11 5.35
CA ASN A 25 -14.06 -9.21 4.39
C ASN A 25 -12.64 -9.74 4.18
N PRO A 26 -12.21 -10.78 4.92
CA PRO A 26 -10.81 -11.24 4.91
C PRO A 26 -10.33 -11.79 3.56
N ASP A 27 -11.26 -12.19 2.69
CA ASP A 27 -10.98 -12.65 1.32
C ASP A 27 -10.89 -11.51 0.31
N ALA A 28 -11.33 -10.30 0.67
CA ALA A 28 -11.19 -9.12 -0.17
C ALA A 28 -9.75 -8.61 -0.17
N TYR A 29 -9.34 -8.01 -1.28
CA TYR A 29 -8.01 -7.44 -1.44
C TYR A 29 -8.07 -6.11 -2.16
N TRP A 30 -7.05 -5.27 -1.93
CA TRP A 30 -6.75 -4.14 -2.81
C TRP A 30 -5.46 -4.43 -3.58
N PHE A 31 -5.27 -3.70 -4.67
CA PHE A 31 -4.04 -3.79 -5.45
C PHE A 31 -3.46 -2.42 -5.78
N ARG A 32 -2.17 -2.41 -6.08
CA ARG A 32 -1.49 -1.29 -6.72
C ARG A 32 -0.77 -1.76 -7.95
N THR A 33 -1.04 -1.09 -9.06
CA THR A 33 -0.46 -1.39 -10.36
C THR A 33 0.74 -0.50 -10.63
N PHE A 34 1.85 -1.11 -11.04
CA PHE A 34 3.09 -0.41 -11.38
C PHE A 34 3.52 -0.73 -12.81
N ARG A 35 4.15 0.24 -13.48
CA ARG A 35 4.77 0.03 -14.79
C ARG A 35 6.10 -0.72 -14.71
N GLY A 36 6.81 -0.63 -13.58
CA GLY A 36 8.08 -1.33 -13.32
C GLY A 36 8.04 -2.02 -11.97
N ARG A 37 8.75 -3.15 -11.84
CA ARG A 37 8.67 -4.02 -10.66
C ARG A 37 9.35 -3.37 -9.46
N PRO A 38 8.62 -3.00 -8.39
CA PRO A 38 9.26 -2.69 -7.12
C PRO A 38 9.88 -3.97 -6.55
N ASN A 39 10.99 -3.86 -5.82
CA ASN A 39 11.65 -4.99 -5.16
C ASN A 39 10.88 -5.43 -3.90
N VAL A 40 9.67 -5.93 -4.13
CA VAL A 40 8.67 -6.36 -3.16
C VAL A 40 8.42 -7.86 -3.37
N GLN A 41 8.25 -8.57 -2.27
CA GLN A 41 7.99 -9.99 -2.17
C GLN A 41 6.70 -10.22 -1.37
N ILE A 42 6.16 -11.43 -1.47
CA ILE A 42 5.04 -11.86 -0.64
C ILE A 42 5.44 -11.75 0.84
N GLY A 43 4.57 -11.18 1.67
CA GLY A 43 4.81 -10.92 3.08
C GLY A 43 5.32 -9.51 3.40
N ASP A 44 5.87 -8.78 2.42
CA ASP A 44 6.26 -7.38 2.60
C ASP A 44 5.04 -6.47 2.82
N LYS A 45 5.29 -5.30 3.41
CA LYS A 45 4.27 -4.30 3.73
C LYS A 45 4.24 -3.19 2.68
N VAL A 46 3.03 -2.73 2.38
CA VAL A 46 2.77 -1.53 1.58
C VAL A 46 2.07 -0.50 2.46
N TYR A 47 2.80 0.56 2.78
CA TYR A 47 2.29 1.69 3.55
C TYR A 47 1.61 2.71 2.63
N TYR A 48 0.54 3.31 3.11
CA TYR A 48 -0.22 4.31 2.35
C TYR A 48 -0.19 5.67 3.02
N VAL A 49 0.26 6.67 2.26
CA VAL A 49 0.09 8.08 2.57
C VAL A 49 -1.27 8.53 2.07
N ASP A 50 -2.11 9.01 2.99
CA ASP A 50 -3.42 9.57 2.73
C ASP A 50 -3.55 10.89 3.50
N ASN A 51 -3.97 11.97 2.84
CA ASN A 51 -4.14 13.30 3.45
C ASN A 51 -2.93 13.74 4.32
N GLY A 52 -1.71 13.54 3.79
CA GLY A 52 -0.46 13.97 4.43
C GLY A 52 0.00 13.11 5.61
N GLN A 53 -0.55 11.90 5.77
CA GLN A 53 -0.23 11.02 6.89
C GLN A 53 -0.28 9.55 6.49
N ILE A 54 0.52 8.72 7.16
CA ILE A 54 0.48 7.27 7.06
C ILE A 54 -0.39 6.77 8.21
N ARG A 55 -1.44 6.00 7.88
CA ARG A 55 -2.38 5.49 8.88
C ARG A 55 -2.33 3.97 9.04
N GLY A 56 -1.79 3.26 8.07
CA GLY A 56 -1.76 1.82 8.07
C GLY A 56 -0.96 1.26 6.91
N TYR A 57 -0.98 -0.06 6.82
CA TYR A 57 -0.35 -0.81 5.75
C TYR A 57 -1.13 -2.06 5.39
N GLY A 58 -0.90 -2.51 4.16
CA GLY A 58 -1.30 -3.81 3.66
C GLY A 58 -0.17 -4.81 3.64
N ILE A 59 -0.50 -6.10 3.69
CA ILE A 59 0.47 -7.18 3.53
C ILE A 59 0.31 -7.78 2.14
N VAL A 60 1.38 -7.80 1.36
CA VAL A 60 1.39 -8.41 0.03
C VAL A 60 1.19 -9.91 0.18
N PHE A 61 0.20 -10.45 -0.53
CA PHE A 61 -0.03 -11.90 -0.57
C PHE A 61 0.16 -12.50 -1.96
N ASP A 62 0.12 -11.67 -3.00
CA ASP A 62 0.23 -12.11 -4.38
C ASP A 62 0.78 -10.98 -5.27
N ILE A 63 1.52 -11.36 -6.32
CA ILE A 63 2.16 -10.44 -7.27
C ILE A 63 1.93 -10.98 -8.67
N ASP A 64 1.06 -10.31 -9.41
CA ASP A 64 0.69 -10.70 -10.78
C ASP A 64 1.26 -9.74 -11.82
N PHE A 65 1.34 -10.22 -13.06
CA PHE A 65 1.67 -9.43 -14.23
C PHE A 65 0.65 -9.65 -15.34
N GLY A 66 0.17 -8.56 -15.95
CA GLY A 66 -0.74 -8.62 -17.09
C GLY A 66 -1.84 -7.59 -16.99
N GLU A 67 -3.04 -7.99 -17.44
CA GLU A 67 -4.26 -7.22 -17.33
C GLU A 67 -5.07 -7.69 -16.12
N LEU A 68 -5.59 -6.74 -15.33
CA LEU A 68 -6.45 -7.00 -14.18
C LEU A 68 -7.68 -6.11 -14.22
N MET A 69 -8.86 -6.72 -14.17
CA MET A 69 -10.13 -6.01 -14.04
C MET A 69 -10.38 -5.66 -12.58
N CYS A 70 -10.59 -4.38 -12.29
CA CYS A 70 -11.10 -3.96 -10.99
C CYS A 70 -12.63 -3.88 -11.07
N GLU A 71 -13.31 -4.80 -10.39
CA GLU A 71 -14.77 -4.84 -10.35
C GLU A 71 -15.35 -3.57 -9.71
N SER A 72 -14.78 -3.12 -8.60
CA SER A 72 -15.26 -1.93 -7.87
C SER A 72 -15.12 -0.63 -8.66
N ALA A 73 -14.08 -0.51 -9.48
CA ALA A 73 -13.84 0.67 -10.31
C ALA A 73 -14.40 0.55 -11.74
N GLY A 74 -14.83 -0.66 -12.16
CA GLY A 74 -15.29 -0.95 -13.51
C GLY A 74 -14.24 -0.69 -14.60
N ARG A 75 -12.94 -0.91 -14.31
CA ARG A 75 -11.83 -0.58 -15.22
C ARG A 75 -10.72 -1.62 -15.19
N PHE A 76 -10.07 -1.79 -16.35
CA PHE A 76 -8.88 -2.62 -16.51
C PHE A 76 -7.60 -1.85 -16.18
N TYR A 77 -6.65 -2.57 -15.57
CA TYR A 77 -5.32 -2.09 -15.25
C TYR A 77 -4.29 -3.01 -15.89
N ASN A 78 -3.29 -2.44 -16.56
CA ASN A 78 -2.20 -3.19 -17.18
C ASN A 78 -0.88 -2.93 -16.44
N GLY A 79 -0.14 -3.98 -16.07
CA GLY A 79 1.19 -3.89 -15.48
C GLY A 79 1.46 -4.95 -14.42
N ILE A 80 2.22 -4.56 -13.39
CA ILE A 80 2.52 -5.42 -12.24
C ILE A 80 1.56 -5.08 -11.12
N HIS A 81 0.77 -6.05 -10.68
CA HIS A 81 -0.24 -5.89 -9.64
C HIS A 81 0.28 -6.43 -8.31
N LEU A 82 0.56 -5.53 -7.37
CA LEU A 82 0.80 -5.92 -5.99
C LEU A 82 -0.54 -6.07 -5.28
N LYS A 83 -1.02 -7.30 -5.08
CA LYS A 83 -2.24 -7.57 -4.34
C LYS A 83 -1.94 -7.72 -2.85
N GLN A 84 -2.76 -7.07 -2.04
CA GLN A 84 -2.52 -6.91 -0.62
C GLN A 84 -3.81 -7.18 0.14
N ARG A 85 -3.67 -7.87 1.27
CA ARG A 85 -4.77 -8.20 2.18
C ARG A 85 -4.42 -7.77 3.60
N LYS A 86 -5.40 -7.88 4.50
CA LYS A 86 -5.26 -7.65 5.94
C LYS A 86 -4.74 -6.24 6.26
N TRP A 87 -5.67 -5.28 6.36
CA TRP A 87 -5.32 -3.91 6.71
C TRP A 87 -4.88 -3.82 8.17
N VAL A 88 -3.74 -3.20 8.42
CA VAL A 88 -3.24 -2.97 9.77
C VAL A 88 -3.11 -1.49 10.02
N TRP A 89 -3.95 -0.98 10.95
CA TRP A 89 -3.85 0.39 11.44
C TRP A 89 -2.58 0.57 12.30
N LEU A 90 -1.89 1.68 12.09
CA LEU A 90 -0.84 2.12 13.00
C LEU A 90 -1.48 2.64 14.30
N LYS A 91 -0.80 2.43 15.43
CA LYS A 91 -1.25 2.95 16.74
C LYS A 91 -1.42 4.48 16.75
N LYS A 92 -0.60 5.19 15.96
CA LYS A 92 -0.67 6.64 15.78
C LYS A 92 -0.39 6.97 14.30
N PRO A 93 -1.15 7.87 13.66
CA PRO A 93 -0.81 8.35 12.34
C PRO A 93 0.57 9.03 12.29
N ILE A 94 1.31 8.82 11.21
CA ILE A 94 2.65 9.40 11.02
C ILE A 94 2.57 10.48 9.93
N PRO A 95 2.88 11.75 10.22
CA PRO A 95 2.94 12.80 9.18
C PRO A 95 3.94 12.43 8.08
N PHE A 96 3.50 12.48 6.83
CA PHE A 96 4.32 12.16 5.66
C PHE A 96 3.82 12.90 4.42
N LYS A 97 4.72 13.63 3.75
CA LYS A 97 4.37 14.37 2.53
C LYS A 97 4.13 13.40 1.37
N GLY A 98 2.99 13.55 0.69
CA GLY A 98 2.66 12.77 -0.50
C GLY A 98 3.67 12.95 -1.64
N PHE A 99 3.79 11.95 -2.49
CA PHE A 99 4.70 11.89 -3.63
C PHE A 99 4.12 10.98 -4.73
N GLN A 100 4.67 11.05 -5.94
CA GLN A 100 4.27 10.18 -7.05
C GLN A 100 5.14 8.91 -7.10
N GLY A 101 4.52 7.76 -7.37
CA GLY A 101 5.20 6.46 -7.45
C GLY A 101 5.30 5.76 -6.11
N PHE A 102 6.41 5.07 -5.87
CA PHE A 102 6.71 4.36 -4.62
C PHE A 102 8.09 4.74 -4.09
N ARG A 103 8.30 4.57 -2.78
CA ARG A 103 9.63 4.64 -2.15
C ARG A 103 9.84 3.41 -1.29
N TYR A 104 11.09 3.02 -1.11
CA TYR A 104 11.46 1.93 -0.21
C TYR A 104 11.57 2.44 1.22
N VAL A 105 10.87 1.81 2.16
CA VAL A 105 10.82 2.24 3.57
C VAL A 105 12.21 2.14 4.21
N ASN A 106 12.97 1.09 3.87
CA ASN A 106 14.33 0.89 4.35
C ASN A 106 15.35 1.93 3.84
N ARG A 107 14.96 2.78 2.88
CA ARG A 107 15.75 3.92 2.41
C ARG A 107 15.28 5.25 3.04
N LEU A 108 14.41 5.18 4.05
CA LEU A 108 13.83 6.31 4.76
C LEU A 108 14.05 6.12 6.27
N PRO A 109 15.27 6.39 6.80
CA PRO A 109 15.63 6.07 8.19
C PRO A 109 14.68 6.70 9.23
N GLU A 110 14.29 7.95 9.00
CA GLU A 110 13.33 8.67 9.86
C GLU A 110 11.96 8.01 9.89
N LEU A 111 11.53 7.42 8.78
CA LEU A 111 10.26 6.71 8.71
C LEU A 111 10.37 5.35 9.43
N GLN A 112 11.47 4.61 9.24
CA GLN A 112 11.72 3.35 9.94
C GLN A 112 11.66 3.51 11.46
N LYS A 113 12.33 4.56 11.97
CA LYS A 113 12.31 4.89 13.40
C LYS A 113 10.89 5.15 13.91
N LYS A 114 10.09 5.92 13.16
CA LYS A 114 8.69 6.21 13.52
C LYS A 114 7.77 4.99 13.43
N LEU A 115 8.06 4.07 12.52
CA LEU A 115 7.33 2.81 12.37
C LEU A 115 7.74 1.75 13.41
N GLY A 116 8.80 2.00 14.19
CA GLY A 116 9.36 1.00 15.11
C GLY A 116 10.00 -0.19 14.40
N VAL A 117 10.32 -0.03 13.10
CA VAL A 117 11.05 -1.03 12.31
C VAL A 117 12.52 -0.75 12.50
N VAL A 118 13.08 -1.19 13.63
CA VAL A 118 14.52 -1.13 13.86
C VAL A 118 15.15 -2.26 13.04
N SER A 119 15.98 -1.92 12.06
CA SER A 119 16.91 -2.90 11.47
C SER A 119 17.90 -3.27 12.56
N ILE A 120 17.88 -4.53 13.00
CA ILE A 120 19.03 -5.10 13.68
C ILE A 120 20.04 -5.38 12.56
N GLU A 121 21.20 -4.73 12.63
CA GLU A 121 22.34 -4.99 11.75
C GLU A 121 22.83 -6.44 11.86
#